data_AF-A0A7X7CA07-F1
#
_entry.id   AF-A0A7X7CA07-F1
#
_cell.length_a   1.000
_cell.length_b   1.000
_cell.length_c   1.000
_cell.angle_alpha   90.00
_cell.angle_beta   90.00
_cell.angle_gamma   90.00
#
_symmetry.space_group_name_H-M   'P 1'
#
loop_
_entity.id
_entity.type
_entity.pdbx_description
1 polymer ?
#
loop_
_entity_poly.entity_id
_entity_poly.type
_entity_poly.pdbx_seq_one_letter_code
_entity_poly.pdbx_strand_id
1 'polypeptide(L)'
;MSRKKRPTAPFFKQLAEVVKDLKDMKPGEVHVISVNANYGHYEIVIGPENSEDRQRPIEINGEIHHLFVSPEDVRPLPTKRQITSNLKNTVIVKHLTIHLKDPKGDGKNLTIVNHDESGLRAREFINLAGKDGEQLASDIERDSKYSLAAYQIVQKDILSSFSSGDLEEESSG
;
A
#
# COMPACT_ATOMS: atom_id res chain seq x y z
N MET A 1 18.62 6.57 -22.85
CA MET A 1 19.47 6.11 -21.74
C MET A 1 18.58 5.69 -20.58
N SER A 2 18.45 4.38 -20.33
CA SER A 2 17.59 3.86 -19.26
C SER A 2 18.29 4.08 -17.91
N ARG A 3 17.73 4.93 -17.03
CA ARG A 3 18.24 5.07 -15.65
C ARG A 3 18.08 3.71 -14.99
N LYS A 4 19.20 3.03 -14.70
CA LYS A 4 19.20 1.83 -13.85
C LYS A 4 18.51 2.21 -12.54
N LYS A 5 17.27 1.74 -12.34
CA LYS A 5 16.54 1.92 -11.08
C LYS A 5 17.42 1.29 -9.99
N ARG A 6 17.91 2.10 -9.05
CA ARG A 6 18.59 1.56 -7.86
C ARG A 6 17.63 0.57 -7.20
N PRO A 7 18.11 -0.61 -6.77
CA PRO A 7 17.26 -1.54 -6.05
C PRO A 7 16.73 -0.83 -4.80
N THR A 8 15.41 -0.66 -4.74
CA THR A 8 14.74 -0.16 -3.53
C THR A 8 15.02 -1.15 -2.40
N ALA A 9 15.40 -0.61 -1.24
CA ALA A 9 15.61 -1.39 -0.03
C ALA A 9 14.34 -2.18 0.34
N PRO A 10 14.46 -3.32 1.05
CA PRO A 10 13.32 -4.02 1.65
C PRO A 10 12.40 -3.07 2.41
N PHE A 11 11.09 -3.32 2.38
CA PHE A 11 10.10 -2.47 3.06
C PHE A 11 10.36 -2.38 4.57
N PHE A 12 10.65 -3.51 5.23
CA PHE A 12 11.00 -3.51 6.65
C PHE A 12 12.16 -2.55 6.97
N LYS A 13 13.21 -2.54 6.13
CA LYS A 13 14.37 -1.65 6.35
C LYS A 13 13.99 -0.18 6.23
N GLN A 14 13.18 0.16 5.23
CA GLN A 14 12.67 1.52 5.07
C GLN A 14 11.81 1.93 6.27
N LEU A 15 10.99 1.02 6.79
CA LEU A 15 10.15 1.27 7.96
C LEU A 15 11.00 1.44 9.23
N ALA A 16 12.02 0.60 9.42
CA ALA A 16 12.93 0.69 10.55
C ALA A 16 13.79 1.97 10.54
N GLU A 17 14.02 2.57 9.38
CA GLU A 17 14.72 3.86 9.29
C GLU A 17 13.89 4.99 9.90
N VAL A 18 12.56 4.96 9.70
CA VAL A 18 11.63 6.02 10.10
C VAL A 18 10.89 5.75 11.42
N VAL A 19 10.77 4.49 11.85
CA VAL A 19 10.16 4.10 13.14
C VAL A 19 11.26 3.67 14.10
N LYS A 20 11.55 4.52 15.10
CA LYS A 20 12.65 4.31 16.06
C LYS A 20 12.60 2.96 16.77
N ASP A 21 11.41 2.55 17.21
CA ASP A 21 11.22 1.32 18.00
C ASP A 21 11.56 0.04 17.22
N LEU A 22 11.60 0.11 15.89
CA LEU A 22 11.96 -1.02 15.04
C LEU A 22 13.47 -1.20 14.84
N LYS A 23 14.29 -0.17 15.13
CA LYS A 23 15.75 -0.24 14.95
C LYS A 23 16.39 -1.27 15.86
N ASP A 24 15.86 -1.39 17.07
CA ASP A 24 16.41 -2.23 18.14
C ASP A 24 15.57 -3.49 18.38
N MET A 25 14.68 -3.83 17.44
CA MET A 25 13.78 -4.98 17.53
C MET A 25 14.58 -6.29 17.58
N LYS A 26 14.37 -7.11 18.63
CA LYS A 26 15.09 -8.38 18.81
C LYS A 26 14.52 -9.50 17.93
N PRO A 27 15.30 -10.55 17.60
CA PRO A 27 14.86 -11.59 16.66
C PRO A 27 13.51 -12.25 17.02
N GLY A 28 13.23 -12.53 18.29
CA GLY A 28 11.98 -13.18 18.70
C GLY A 28 10.79 -12.24 18.92
N GLU A 29 10.96 -10.93 18.73
CA GLU A 29 9.90 -9.97 19.02
C GLU A 29 8.87 -9.88 17.89
N VAL A 30 7.64 -9.53 18.28
CA VAL A 30 6.55 -9.14 17.38
C VAL A 30 6.18 -7.70 17.72
N HIS A 31 5.99 -6.87 16.70
CA HIS A 31 5.58 -5.47 16.86
C HIS A 31 4.31 -5.21 16.06
N VAL A 32 3.43 -4.39 16.63
CA VAL A 32 2.19 -3.95 15.97
C VAL A 32 2.19 -2.43 15.96
N ILE A 33 2.04 -1.83 14.78
CA ILE A 33 2.04 -0.38 14.59
C ILE A 33 0.74 0.02 13.91
N SER A 34 0.01 0.94 14.52
CA SER A 34 -1.13 1.60 13.90
C SER A 34 -0.71 2.90 13.23
N VAL A 35 -1.10 3.09 11.97
CA VAL A 35 -0.72 4.23 11.14
C VAL A 35 -1.96 4.89 10.56
N ASN A 36 -2.16 6.16 10.88
CA ASN A 36 -3.12 7.03 10.22
C ASN A 36 -2.39 7.76 9.09
N ALA A 37 -2.53 7.29 7.87
CA ALA A 37 -1.84 7.82 6.71
C ALA A 37 -2.76 8.70 5.85
N ASN A 38 -2.27 9.18 4.71
CA ASN A 38 -3.03 10.14 3.89
C ASN A 38 -4.23 9.50 3.20
N TYR A 39 -4.11 8.25 2.78
CA TYR A 39 -5.13 7.57 1.99
C TYR A 39 -5.90 6.51 2.78
N GLY A 40 -5.50 6.23 4.02
CA GLY A 40 -6.07 5.14 4.78
C GLY A 40 -5.54 4.99 6.20
N HIS A 41 -6.07 3.95 6.84
CA HIS A 41 -5.72 3.54 8.19
C HIS A 41 -5.18 2.12 8.15
N TYR A 42 -3.99 1.90 8.70
CA TYR A 42 -3.28 0.63 8.60
C TYR A 42 -2.81 0.14 9.96
N GLU A 43 -2.92 -1.16 10.19
CA GLU A 43 -2.25 -1.90 11.22
C GLU A 43 -1.17 -2.76 10.57
N ILE A 44 0.07 -2.59 11.02
CA ILE A 44 1.25 -3.28 10.50
C ILE A 44 1.73 -4.22 11.58
N VAL A 45 1.68 -5.52 11.31
CA VAL A 45 2.22 -6.57 12.17
C VAL A 45 3.56 -7.00 11.61
N ILE A 46 4.61 -6.85 12.41
CA ILE A 46 5.97 -7.26 12.07
C ILE A 46 6.29 -8.48 12.93
N GLY A 47 6.47 -9.62 12.26
CA GLY A 47 6.77 -10.88 12.93
C GLY A 47 8.23 -11.02 13.37
N PRO A 48 8.54 -12.17 14.01
CA PRO A 48 9.89 -12.48 14.43
C PRO A 48 10.82 -12.65 13.22
N GLU A 49 12.12 -12.44 13.44
CA GLU A 49 13.15 -12.69 12.45
C GLU A 49 13.27 -14.20 12.18
N ASN A 50 13.19 -14.56 10.91
CA ASN A 50 13.45 -15.91 10.44
C ASN A 50 14.94 -16.24 10.61
N SER A 51 15.24 -17.36 11.24
CA SER A 51 16.62 -17.78 11.55
C SER A 51 17.47 -18.07 10.30
N GLU A 52 16.83 -18.42 9.18
CA GLU A 52 17.52 -18.84 7.95
C GLU A 52 17.98 -17.66 7.09
N ASP A 53 17.13 -16.65 6.89
CA ASP A 53 17.36 -15.54 5.95
C ASP A 53 17.45 -14.17 6.63
N ARG A 54 17.26 -14.11 7.96
CA ARG A 54 17.20 -12.88 8.76
C ARG A 54 16.17 -11.87 8.25
N GLN A 55 15.12 -12.36 7.61
CA GLN A 55 14.00 -11.54 7.16
C GLN A 55 12.89 -11.57 8.20
N ARG A 56 12.05 -10.53 8.19
CA ARG A 56 10.88 -10.44 9.07
C ARG A 56 9.63 -10.41 8.21
N PRO A 57 8.66 -11.30 8.45
CA PRO A 57 7.38 -11.23 7.77
C PRO A 57 6.65 -9.97 8.21
N ILE A 58 5.97 -9.34 7.26
CA ILE A 58 5.10 -8.19 7.49
C ILE A 58 3.69 -8.56 7.05
N GLU A 59 2.72 -8.26 7.89
CA GLU A 59 1.31 -8.31 7.56
C GLU A 59 0.72 -6.91 7.72
N ILE A 60 -0.07 -6.48 6.74
CA ILE A 60 -0.75 -5.18 6.75
C ILE A 60 -2.24 -5.42 6.66
N ASN A 61 -2.96 -4.98 7.68
CA ASN A 61 -4.41 -4.96 7.74
C ASN A 61 -4.88 -3.50 7.72
N GLY A 62 -6.03 -3.21 7.12
CA GLY A 62 -6.55 -1.85 7.20
C GLY A 62 -7.55 -1.48 6.11
N GLU A 63 -7.65 -0.19 5.87
CA GLU A 63 -8.52 0.38 4.87
C GLU A 63 -7.87 1.49 4.05
N ILE A 64 -8.21 1.56 2.77
CA ILE A 64 -7.92 2.68 1.88
C ILE A 64 -9.25 3.35 1.55
N HIS A 65 -9.33 4.67 1.70
CA HIS A 65 -10.56 5.42 1.47
C HIS A 65 -11.06 5.27 0.04
N HIS A 66 -10.16 5.43 -0.93
CA HIS A 66 -10.46 5.26 -2.34
C HIS A 66 -9.21 5.05 -3.21
N LEU A 67 -9.41 4.45 -4.38
CA LEU A 67 -8.42 4.36 -5.46
C LEU A 67 -9.08 4.78 -6.78
N PHE A 68 -8.31 5.45 -7.64
CA PHE A 68 -8.67 5.74 -9.02
C PHE A 68 -8.02 4.71 -9.93
N VAL A 69 -8.86 3.96 -10.63
CA VAL A 69 -8.42 2.87 -11.49
C VAL A 69 -8.77 3.19 -12.93
N SER A 70 -7.79 3.01 -13.81
CA SER A 70 -7.95 3.04 -15.27
C SER A 70 -7.25 1.81 -15.87
N PRO A 71 -7.49 1.46 -17.14
CA PRO A 71 -6.89 0.25 -17.73
C PRO A 71 -5.35 0.18 -17.63
N GLU A 72 -4.70 1.34 -17.58
CA GLU A 72 -3.24 1.43 -17.52
C GLU A 72 -2.69 1.60 -16.09
N ASP A 73 -3.52 1.98 -15.11
CA ASP A 73 -2.99 2.51 -13.85
C ASP A 73 -3.96 2.46 -12.65
N VAL A 74 -3.36 2.37 -11.46
CA VAL A 74 -4.03 2.40 -10.15
C VAL A 74 -3.35 3.45 -9.31
N ARG A 75 -4.10 4.45 -8.84
CA ARG A 75 -3.53 5.57 -8.07
C ARG A 75 -4.41 5.98 -6.90
N PRO A 76 -3.83 6.54 -5.83
CA PRO A 76 -4.62 7.10 -4.72
C PRO A 76 -5.26 8.45 -5.10
N LEU A 77 -4.73 9.12 -6.14
CA LEU A 77 -5.21 10.41 -6.61
C LEU A 77 -5.38 10.40 -8.13
N PRO A 78 -6.32 11.17 -8.69
CA PRO A 78 -6.49 11.25 -10.13
C PRO A 78 -5.35 12.04 -10.75
N THR A 79 -4.98 11.70 -11.98
CA THR A 79 -4.02 12.49 -12.77
C THR A 79 -4.64 13.81 -13.23
N LYS A 80 -3.80 14.81 -13.54
CA LYS A 80 -4.27 16.07 -14.15
C LYS A 80 -5.12 15.83 -15.40
N ARG A 81 -4.72 14.85 -16.24
CA ARG A 81 -5.47 14.47 -17.44
C ARG A 81 -6.87 13.94 -17.08
N GLN A 82 -6.96 13.04 -16.09
CA GLN A 82 -8.24 12.53 -15.61
C GLN A 82 -9.11 13.66 -15.07
N ILE A 83 -8.55 14.60 -14.30
CA ILE A 83 -9.30 15.76 -13.79
C ILE A 83 -9.85 16.60 -14.95
N THR A 84 -9.02 16.96 -15.93
CA THR A 84 -9.44 17.74 -17.10
C THR A 84 -10.48 17.02 -17.95
N SER A 85 -10.47 15.68 -17.99
CA SER A 85 -11.47 14.89 -18.69
C SER A 85 -12.66 14.49 -17.81
N ASN A 86 -12.89 15.16 -16.67
CA ASN A 86 -13.97 14.85 -15.72
C ASN A 86 -14.01 13.37 -15.31
N LEU A 87 -12.83 12.79 -15.10
CA LEU A 87 -12.59 11.39 -14.74
C LEU A 87 -13.11 10.36 -15.76
N LYS A 88 -13.39 10.78 -17.01
CA LYS A 88 -13.73 9.87 -18.10
C LYS A 88 -12.70 8.72 -18.19
N ASN A 89 -13.18 7.50 -18.33
CA ASN A 89 -12.38 6.26 -18.36
C ASN A 89 -11.74 5.89 -17.01
N THR A 90 -12.35 6.30 -15.91
CA THR A 90 -11.90 5.96 -14.55
C THR A 90 -13.00 5.23 -13.80
N VAL A 91 -12.62 4.22 -13.01
CA VAL A 91 -13.44 3.63 -11.96
C VAL A 91 -12.88 4.12 -10.63
N ILE A 92 -13.71 4.73 -9.79
CA ILE A 92 -13.33 5.06 -8.42
C ILE A 92 -13.75 3.89 -7.55
N VAL A 93 -12.79 3.23 -6.93
CA VAL A 93 -13.02 2.16 -5.96
C VAL A 93 -13.02 2.79 -4.58
N LYS A 94 -14.03 2.55 -3.76
CA LYS A 94 -14.17 3.17 -2.44
C LYS A 94 -14.24 2.13 -1.34
N HIS A 95 -13.81 2.55 -0.14
CA HIS A 95 -13.85 1.77 1.09
C HIS A 95 -13.19 0.40 0.90
N LEU A 96 -11.92 0.41 0.49
CA LEU A 96 -11.17 -0.81 0.25
C LEU A 96 -10.66 -1.36 1.58
N THR A 97 -11.03 -2.57 1.94
CA THR A 97 -10.36 -3.31 3.02
C THR A 97 -9.15 -4.02 2.44
N ILE A 98 -8.03 -3.97 3.16
CA ILE A 98 -6.77 -4.61 2.75
C ILE A 98 -6.34 -5.62 3.80
N HIS A 99 -5.85 -6.76 3.31
CA HIS A 99 -5.12 -7.74 4.11
C HIS A 99 -3.97 -8.28 3.27
N LEU A 100 -2.74 -7.85 3.56
CA LEU A 100 -1.59 -8.06 2.69
C LEU A 100 -0.48 -8.75 3.49
N LYS A 101 0.01 -9.90 2.97
CA LYS A 101 1.06 -10.70 3.59
C LYS A 101 2.33 -10.68 2.76
N ASP A 102 3.41 -10.21 3.38
CA ASP A 102 4.76 -10.16 2.86
C ASP A 102 5.65 -11.04 3.75
N PRO A 103 5.81 -12.34 3.43
CA PRO A 103 6.51 -13.29 4.30
C PRO A 103 8.00 -12.96 4.49
N LYS A 104 8.53 -12.03 3.68
CA LYS A 104 9.95 -11.65 3.65
C LYS A 104 10.20 -10.20 4.06
N GLY A 105 9.13 -9.41 4.23
CA GLY A 105 9.20 -7.97 4.47
C GLY A 105 9.96 -7.21 3.37
N ASP A 106 10.07 -7.78 2.16
CA ASP A 106 10.90 -7.24 1.08
C ASP A 106 10.20 -6.16 0.25
N GLY A 107 8.87 -6.09 0.39
CA GLY A 107 8.00 -5.15 -0.28
C GLY A 107 7.79 -5.42 -1.76
N LYS A 108 8.20 -6.59 -2.26
CA LYS A 108 8.22 -6.96 -3.68
C LYS A 108 7.41 -8.21 -3.94
N ASN A 109 7.42 -9.16 -3.00
CA ASN A 109 6.76 -10.44 -3.14
C ASN A 109 5.57 -10.53 -2.18
N LEU A 110 4.38 -10.25 -2.70
CA LEU A 110 3.14 -10.55 -2.01
C LEU A 110 2.77 -11.99 -2.26
N THR A 111 2.38 -12.69 -1.21
CA THR A 111 1.72 -13.99 -1.37
C THR A 111 0.23 -13.79 -1.20
N ILE A 112 -0.49 -13.69 -2.32
CA ILE A 112 -1.95 -13.77 -2.31
C ILE A 112 -2.29 -15.27 -2.32
N VAL A 113 -2.31 -15.87 -1.13
CA VAL A 113 -2.55 -17.32 -0.99
C VAL A 113 -4.00 -17.65 -1.29
N ASN A 114 -4.90 -16.74 -0.92
CA ASN A 114 -6.34 -16.86 -1.14
C ASN A 114 -6.92 -15.44 -1.26
N HIS A 115 -7.66 -15.15 -2.32
CA HIS A 115 -8.37 -13.86 -2.46
C HIS A 115 -9.39 -13.65 -1.34
N ASP A 116 -9.86 -14.74 -0.71
CA ASP A 116 -10.75 -14.65 0.42
C ASP A 116 -10.06 -14.24 1.73
N GLU A 117 -8.78 -14.57 1.89
CA GLU A 117 -8.01 -14.37 3.12
C GLU A 117 -6.86 -13.37 2.97
N SER A 118 -6.63 -12.82 1.77
CA SER A 118 -5.65 -11.77 1.52
C SER A 118 -5.96 -11.07 0.21
N GLY A 119 -5.79 -9.75 0.17
CA GLY A 119 -6.02 -8.95 -1.02
C GLY A 119 -6.76 -7.66 -0.71
N LEU A 120 -7.39 -7.11 -1.75
CA LEU A 120 -8.24 -5.93 -1.68
C LEU A 120 -9.70 -6.35 -1.79
N ARG A 121 -10.54 -5.84 -0.89
CA ARG A 121 -11.99 -5.97 -1.00
C ARG A 121 -12.60 -4.58 -1.08
N ALA A 122 -13.14 -4.24 -2.24
CA ALA A 122 -13.89 -3.01 -2.45
C ALA A 122 -15.33 -3.17 -1.97
N ARG A 123 -15.91 -2.11 -1.38
CA ARG A 123 -17.34 -2.10 -1.05
C ARG A 123 -18.18 -1.34 -2.07
N GLU A 124 -17.57 -0.39 -2.78
CA GLU A 124 -18.29 0.49 -3.68
C GLU A 124 -17.43 0.83 -4.89
N PHE A 125 -18.07 0.88 -6.06
CA PHE A 125 -17.47 1.28 -7.32
C PHE A 125 -18.30 2.43 -7.94
N ILE A 126 -17.62 3.51 -8.31
CA ILE A 126 -18.20 4.59 -9.11
C ILE A 126 -17.61 4.49 -10.51
N ASN A 127 -18.42 4.00 -11.44
CA ASN A 127 -18.01 3.80 -12.83
C ASN A 127 -18.21 5.08 -13.66
N LEU A 128 -17.10 5.74 -14.02
CA LEU A 128 -17.06 6.89 -14.92
C LEU A 128 -16.43 6.54 -16.28
N ALA A 129 -16.25 5.25 -16.55
CA ALA A 129 -15.67 4.69 -17.77
C ALA A 129 -16.72 4.05 -18.70
N GLY A 130 -17.98 3.96 -18.29
CA GLY A 130 -19.03 3.31 -19.07
C GLY A 130 -18.80 1.80 -19.15
N LYS A 131 -19.01 1.21 -20.34
CA LYS A 131 -18.85 -0.25 -20.53
C LYS A 131 -17.45 -0.76 -20.16
N ASP A 132 -16.42 0.00 -20.48
CA ASP A 132 -15.04 -0.36 -20.15
C ASP A 132 -14.80 -0.40 -18.62
N GLY A 133 -15.57 0.39 -17.87
CA GLY A 133 -15.50 0.39 -16.40
C GLY A 133 -16.15 -0.80 -15.74
N GLU A 134 -17.14 -1.43 -16.37
CA GLU A 134 -17.75 -2.67 -15.85
C GLU A 134 -16.73 -3.81 -15.91
N GLN A 135 -16.01 -3.92 -17.03
CA GLN A 135 -14.92 -4.88 -17.16
C GLN A 135 -13.81 -4.57 -16.14
N LEU A 136 -13.42 -3.30 -16.02
CA LEU A 136 -12.37 -2.90 -15.09
C LEU A 136 -12.74 -3.20 -13.62
N ALA A 137 -14.00 -2.96 -13.22
CA ALA A 137 -14.49 -3.32 -11.89
C ALA A 137 -14.40 -4.83 -11.64
N SER A 138 -14.83 -5.65 -12.61
CA SER A 138 -14.71 -7.11 -12.51
C SER A 138 -13.26 -7.59 -12.46
N ASP A 139 -12.33 -6.90 -13.14
CA ASP A 139 -10.91 -7.25 -13.14
C ASP A 139 -10.27 -6.92 -11.78
N ILE A 140 -10.63 -5.80 -11.15
CA ILE A 140 -10.10 -5.38 -9.84
C ILE A 140 -10.35 -6.44 -8.77
N GLU A 141 -11.52 -7.08 -8.79
CA GLU A 141 -11.87 -8.12 -7.81
C GLU A 141 -11.13 -9.44 -8.04
N ARG A 142 -10.69 -9.72 -9.28
CA ARG A 142 -10.13 -11.01 -9.69
C ARG A 142 -8.61 -11.00 -9.87
N ASP A 143 -8.03 -9.87 -10.23
CA ASP A 143 -6.65 -9.77 -10.70
C ASP A 143 -5.69 -9.32 -9.58
N SER A 144 -4.74 -10.19 -9.27
CA SER A 144 -3.65 -9.95 -8.32
C SER A 144 -2.78 -8.72 -8.65
N LYS A 145 -2.79 -8.27 -9.91
CA LYS A 145 -2.11 -7.05 -10.36
C LYS A 145 -2.57 -5.81 -9.59
N TYR A 146 -3.87 -5.67 -9.34
CA TYR A 146 -4.42 -4.51 -8.62
C TYR A 146 -4.02 -4.55 -7.14
N SER A 147 -4.02 -5.72 -6.53
CA SER A 147 -3.52 -5.96 -5.17
C SER A 147 -2.06 -5.54 -5.02
N LEU A 148 -1.19 -5.87 -5.99
CA LEU A 148 0.20 -5.45 -5.98
C LEU A 148 0.36 -3.92 -6.10
N ALA A 149 -0.41 -3.30 -6.99
CA ALA A 149 -0.37 -1.85 -7.15
C ALA A 149 -0.85 -1.12 -5.88
N ALA A 150 -1.92 -1.59 -5.26
CA ALA A 150 -2.41 -1.04 -4.00
C ALA A 150 -1.42 -1.25 -2.86
N TYR A 151 -0.74 -2.40 -2.77
CA TYR A 151 0.31 -2.60 -1.77
C TYR A 151 1.42 -1.56 -1.90
N GLN A 152 1.88 -1.29 -3.12
CA GLN A 152 2.90 -0.25 -3.34
C GLN A 152 2.40 1.16 -2.98
N ILE A 153 1.10 1.42 -3.10
CA ILE A 153 0.48 2.67 -2.64
C ILE A 153 0.52 2.71 -1.11
N VAL A 154 0.06 1.65 -0.44
CA VAL A 154 0.00 1.52 1.01
C VAL A 154 1.39 1.68 1.63
N GLN A 155 2.42 1.01 1.09
CA GLN A 155 3.78 1.15 1.58
C GLN A 155 4.30 2.58 1.52
N LYS A 156 4.06 3.27 0.38
CA LYS A 156 4.48 4.67 0.23
C LYS A 156 3.71 5.57 1.17
N ASP A 157 2.42 5.32 1.35
CA ASP A 157 1.55 6.09 2.24
C ASP A 157 2.01 5.97 3.69
N ILE A 158 2.25 4.74 4.16
CA ILE A 158 2.83 4.43 5.47
C ILE A 158 4.15 5.19 5.66
N LEU A 159 5.12 5.03 4.76
CA LEU A 159 6.42 5.69 4.91
C LEU A 159 6.28 7.22 4.93
N SER A 160 5.41 7.78 4.08
CA SER A 160 5.19 9.22 4.02
C SER A 160 4.56 9.79 5.29
N SER A 161 3.72 9.01 5.99
CA SER A 161 3.11 9.43 7.25
C SER A 161 4.13 9.68 8.36
N PHE A 162 5.26 8.95 8.36
CA PHE A 162 6.34 9.16 9.32
C PHE A 162 7.32 10.26 8.90
N SER A 163 7.48 10.50 7.60
CA SER A 163 8.38 11.56 7.09
C SER A 163 7.79 12.97 7.19
N SER A 164 6.48 13.10 7.43
CA SER A 164 5.77 14.39 7.46
C SER A 164 5.72 15.01 8.87
N GLY A 165 6.14 14.26 9.91
CA GLY A 165 6.04 14.65 11.32
C GLY A 165 7.18 15.51 11.87
N ASP A 166 8.27 15.72 11.11
CA ASP A 166 9.46 16.45 11.57
C ASP A 166 9.48 17.95 11.17
N LEU A 167 8.35 18.53 10.75
CA LEU A 167 8.29 19.94 10.30
C LEU A 167 7.47 20.90 11.19
N GLU A 168 7.00 20.48 12.37
CA GLU A 168 6.22 21.34 13.29
C GLU A 168 6.90 21.65 14.63
N GLU A 169 8.22 21.51 14.75
CA GLU A 169 8.98 22.10 15.87
C GLU A 169 10.03 23.08 15.32
N GLU A 170 9.62 24.28 14.89
CA GLU A 170 10.44 25.51 14.86
C GLU A 170 9.63 26.69 14.28
N SER A 171 8.57 27.14 14.96
CA SER A 171 8.01 28.48 14.73
C SER A 171 7.35 29.09 15.96
N SER A 172 7.99 28.91 17.12
CA SER A 172 7.74 29.74 18.29
C SER A 172 9.08 30.28 18.80
N GLY A 173 9.52 31.37 18.16
CA GLY A 173 10.60 32.25 18.57
C GLY A 173 10.17 33.69 18.31
#